data_AF-A0A974P3H4-F1
#
_entry.id   AF-A0A974P3H4-F1
#
_cell.length_a   1.000
_cell.length_b   1.000
_cell.length_c   1.000
_cell.angle_alpha   90.00
_cell.angle_beta   90.00
_cell.angle_gamma   90.00
#
_symmetry.space_group_name_H-M   'P 1'
#
loop_
_entity.id
_entity.type
_entity.pdbx_description
1 polymer ?
#
loop_
_entity_poly.entity_id
_entity_poly.type
_entity_poly.pdbx_seq_one_letter_code
_entity_poly.pdbx_strand_id
1 'polypeptide(L)'
;MREEQEAMATREQATRAQAEKERADTQAAQAAVVSTLADGLSRLSQGDLTHSINQAFPEEYEALRSDFNAAVDKLREAMQVIVATSSQIGSSSEEIAGASDDLSRRTEQQAASLEETAAALDEITATVKKSAEGASHARAVVQTAKTGAADGGDIVRQAVLAMGEIEKSSTQISQIIGVIDEIAFQTNLLALNAGVEAARAGEAGKGFAVVASEVRALAQRSAEAAKEIKALISASSTQVGSGVQLVGKTGQALEMLVAQVDEIDGLVGRSRPRPRNRLSASTRSTPRSTRWTR
;
A
#
# COMPACT_ATOMS: atom_id res chain seq x y z
N MET A 1 -29.38 -119.29 62.75
CA MET A 1 -30.65 -118.60 63.12
C MET A 1 -30.44 -117.38 64.04
N ARG A 2 -30.02 -117.48 65.31
CA ARG A 2 -29.83 -116.29 66.19
C ARG A 2 -28.55 -115.49 65.87
N GLU A 3 -27.42 -116.18 65.68
CA GLU A 3 -26.14 -115.55 65.29
C GLU A 3 -26.17 -114.95 63.87
N GLU A 4 -26.93 -115.52 62.94
CA GLU A 4 -27.13 -114.96 61.60
C GLU A 4 -27.99 -113.68 61.63
N GLN A 5 -28.99 -113.60 62.52
CA GLN A 5 -29.80 -112.38 62.69
C GLN A 5 -29.00 -111.26 63.37
N GLU A 6 -28.12 -111.58 64.32
CA GLU A 6 -27.23 -110.60 64.96
C GLU A 6 -26.15 -110.09 63.99
N ALA A 7 -25.59 -110.97 63.14
CA ALA A 7 -24.65 -110.59 62.08
C ALA A 7 -25.32 -109.75 60.97
N MET A 8 -26.57 -110.06 60.60
CA MET A 8 -27.35 -109.24 59.66
C MET A 8 -27.66 -107.87 60.25
N ALA A 9 -28.11 -107.82 61.51
CA ALA A 9 -28.45 -106.58 62.21
C ALA A 9 -27.22 -105.66 62.40
N THR A 10 -26.04 -106.21 62.73
CA THR A 10 -24.80 -105.41 62.82
C THR A 10 -24.33 -104.92 61.46
N ARG A 11 -24.48 -105.71 60.39
CA ARG A 11 -24.15 -105.28 59.02
C ARG A 11 -25.11 -104.20 58.52
N GLU A 12 -26.39 -104.28 58.89
CA GLU A 12 -27.41 -103.28 58.58
C GLU A 12 -27.25 -102.00 59.40
N GLN A 13 -26.84 -102.10 60.67
CA GLN A 13 -26.46 -100.95 61.48
C GLN A 13 -25.18 -100.29 60.96
N ALA A 14 -24.18 -101.07 60.54
CA ALA A 14 -22.95 -100.56 59.97
C ALA A 14 -23.21 -99.86 58.62
N THR A 15 -24.06 -100.41 57.74
CA THR A 15 -24.42 -99.74 56.47
C THR A 15 -25.27 -98.49 56.69
N ARG A 16 -26.20 -98.48 57.66
CA ARG A 16 -26.95 -97.26 58.03
C ARG A 16 -26.05 -96.19 58.63
N ALA A 17 -25.13 -96.56 59.53
CA ALA A 17 -24.15 -95.64 60.10
C ALA A 17 -23.17 -95.11 59.04
N GLN A 18 -22.76 -95.95 58.08
CA GLN A 18 -21.94 -95.54 56.94
C GLN A 18 -22.69 -94.54 56.05
N ALA A 19 -23.96 -94.80 55.73
CA ALA A 19 -24.79 -93.91 54.91
C ALA A 19 -25.15 -92.59 55.62
N GLU A 20 -25.37 -92.61 56.94
CA GLU A 20 -25.56 -91.40 57.74
C GLU A 20 -24.28 -90.57 57.82
N LYS A 21 -23.12 -91.22 57.97
CA LYS A 21 -21.82 -90.55 57.95
C LYS A 21 -21.52 -89.96 56.57
N GLU A 22 -21.73 -90.70 55.49
CA GLU A 22 -21.58 -90.19 54.12
C GLU A 22 -22.51 -88.99 53.88
N ARG A 23 -23.79 -89.06 54.27
CA ARG A 23 -24.72 -87.91 54.16
C ARG A 23 -24.27 -86.69 54.97
N ALA A 24 -23.79 -86.91 56.19
CA ALA A 24 -23.29 -85.84 57.05
C ALA A 24 -22.02 -85.20 56.47
N ASP A 25 -21.11 -86.02 55.94
CA ASP A 25 -19.89 -85.58 55.28
C ASP A 25 -20.22 -84.79 53.99
N THR A 26 -21.19 -85.23 53.18
CA THR A 26 -21.65 -84.49 51.98
C THR A 26 -22.33 -83.16 52.36
N GLN A 27 -23.19 -83.14 53.40
CA GLN A 27 -23.82 -81.89 53.86
C GLN A 27 -22.80 -80.90 54.43
N ALA A 28 -21.81 -81.38 55.19
CA ALA A 28 -20.73 -80.54 55.71
C ALA A 28 -19.87 -79.97 54.58
N ALA A 29 -19.55 -80.79 53.56
CA ALA A 29 -18.83 -80.34 52.38
C ALA A 29 -19.62 -79.30 51.58
N GLN A 30 -20.92 -79.52 51.37
CA GLN A 30 -21.81 -78.56 50.68
C GLN A 30 -21.93 -77.24 51.45
N ALA A 31 -22.12 -77.29 52.77
CA ALA A 31 -22.19 -76.09 53.61
C ALA A 31 -20.89 -75.28 53.56
N ALA A 32 -19.74 -75.95 53.56
CA ALA A 32 -18.43 -75.31 53.42
C ALA A 32 -18.27 -74.64 52.04
N VAL A 33 -18.63 -75.33 50.96
CA VAL A 33 -18.61 -74.78 49.59
C VAL A 33 -19.48 -73.53 49.48
N VAL A 34 -20.72 -73.58 49.97
CA VAL A 34 -21.65 -72.44 49.93
C VAL A 34 -21.13 -71.28 50.77
N SER A 35 -20.59 -71.54 51.96
CA SER A 35 -20.01 -70.50 52.81
C SER A 35 -18.82 -69.81 52.14
N THR A 36 -17.90 -70.56 51.55
CA THR A 36 -16.72 -70.01 50.85
C THR A 36 -17.13 -69.21 49.61
N LEU A 37 -18.11 -69.69 48.84
CA LEU A 37 -18.63 -68.97 47.69
C LEU A 37 -19.39 -67.70 48.11
N ALA A 38 -20.17 -67.74 49.19
CA ALA A 38 -20.88 -66.59 49.73
C ALA A 38 -19.92 -65.50 50.21
N ASP A 39 -18.81 -65.87 50.87
CA ASP A 39 -17.76 -64.93 51.25
C ASP A 39 -17.09 -64.32 50.02
N GLY A 40 -16.74 -65.14 49.03
CA GLY A 40 -16.17 -64.67 47.77
C GLY A 40 -17.09 -63.70 47.02
N LEU A 41 -18.39 -64.01 46.94
CA LEU A 41 -19.40 -63.13 46.34
C LEU A 41 -19.61 -61.84 47.15
N SER A 42 -19.55 -61.91 48.48
CA SER A 42 -19.63 -60.74 49.35
C SER A 42 -18.46 -59.79 49.08
N ARG A 43 -17.23 -60.30 49.00
CA ARG A 43 -16.03 -59.51 48.67
C ARG A 43 -16.12 -58.92 47.27
N LEU A 44 -16.56 -59.71 46.29
CA LEU A 44 -16.79 -59.24 44.93
C LEU A 44 -17.83 -58.09 44.90
N SER A 45 -18.92 -58.20 45.67
CA SER A 45 -19.95 -57.15 45.77
C SER A 45 -19.44 -55.84 46.37
N GLN A 46 -18.39 -55.92 47.19
CA GLN A 46 -17.68 -54.76 47.76
C GLN A 46 -16.62 -54.19 46.80
N GLY A 47 -16.46 -54.79 45.61
CA GLY A 47 -15.50 -54.36 44.60
C GLY A 47 -14.09 -54.97 44.74
N ASP A 48 -13.92 -55.97 45.62
CA ASP A 48 -12.64 -56.67 45.77
C ASP A 48 -12.46 -57.72 44.67
N LEU A 49 -11.86 -57.28 43.56
CA LEU A 49 -11.48 -58.14 42.45
C LEU A 49 -10.14 -58.86 42.67
N THR A 50 -9.50 -58.74 43.85
CA THR A 50 -8.21 -59.39 44.14
C THR A 50 -8.38 -60.76 44.81
N HIS A 51 -9.59 -61.07 45.27
CA HIS A 51 -9.88 -62.32 45.94
C HIS A 51 -10.05 -63.50 44.96
N SER A 52 -9.44 -64.64 45.29
CA SER A 52 -9.61 -65.91 44.60
C SER A 52 -9.89 -67.03 45.59
N ILE A 53 -10.76 -67.97 45.22
CA ILE A 53 -11.02 -69.17 46.02
C ILE A 53 -9.91 -70.18 45.71
N ASN A 54 -8.92 -70.27 46.60
CA ASN A 54 -7.77 -71.16 46.48
C ASN A 54 -8.00 -72.53 47.14
N GLN A 55 -9.02 -72.65 47.99
CA GLN A 55 -9.40 -73.91 48.60
C GLN A 55 -10.07 -74.81 47.55
N ALA A 56 -9.52 -76.01 47.33
CA ALA A 56 -10.10 -76.99 46.42
C ALA A 56 -11.48 -77.43 46.92
N PHE A 57 -12.45 -77.51 46.01
CA PHE A 57 -13.77 -78.02 46.31
C PHE A 57 -13.83 -79.52 46.02
N PRO A 58 -14.81 -80.26 46.58
CA PRO A 58 -15.11 -81.59 46.10
C PRO A 58 -15.34 -81.59 44.59
N GLU A 59 -15.00 -82.70 43.92
CA GLU A 59 -15.01 -82.81 42.46
C GLU A 59 -16.34 -82.37 41.83
N GLU A 60 -17.45 -82.66 42.50
CA GLU A 60 -18.82 -82.27 42.12
C GLU A 60 -19.11 -80.76 42.14
N TYR A 61 -18.31 -79.95 42.86
CA TYR A 61 -18.47 -78.49 42.97
C TYR A 61 -17.29 -77.69 42.42
N GLU A 62 -16.24 -78.33 41.94
CA GLU A 62 -15.02 -77.68 41.46
C GLU A 62 -15.28 -76.71 40.28
N ALA A 63 -16.31 -77.01 39.46
CA ALA A 63 -16.78 -76.12 38.40
C ALA A 63 -17.22 -74.74 38.93
N LEU A 64 -17.92 -74.68 40.08
CA LEU A 64 -18.34 -73.40 40.68
C LEU A 64 -17.14 -72.55 41.11
N ARG A 65 -16.11 -73.19 41.66
CA ARG A 65 -14.87 -72.52 42.05
C ARG A 65 -14.16 -71.95 40.82
N SER A 66 -14.03 -72.76 39.78
CA SER A 66 -13.41 -72.37 38.51
C SER A 66 -14.16 -71.21 37.87
N ASP A 67 -15.49 -71.30 37.75
CA ASP A 67 -16.32 -70.27 37.11
C ASP A 67 -16.31 -68.96 37.91
N PHE A 68 -16.34 -69.03 39.25
CA PHE A 68 -16.20 -67.85 40.10
C PHE A 68 -14.85 -67.15 39.87
N ASN A 69 -13.74 -67.91 39.95
CA ASN A 69 -12.40 -67.34 39.75
C ASN A 69 -12.25 -66.77 38.34
N ALA A 70 -12.75 -67.47 37.32
CA ALA A 70 -12.73 -66.99 35.93
C ALA A 70 -13.54 -65.69 35.76
N ALA A 71 -14.70 -65.57 36.42
CA ALA A 71 -15.50 -64.35 36.39
C ALA A 71 -14.78 -63.18 37.09
N VAL A 72 -14.18 -63.42 38.25
CA VAL A 72 -13.37 -62.40 38.96
C VAL A 72 -12.18 -61.97 38.12
N ASP A 73 -11.48 -62.90 37.48
CA ASP A 73 -10.34 -62.61 36.61
C ASP A 73 -10.77 -61.78 35.40
N LYS A 74 -11.91 -62.10 34.77
CA LYS A 74 -12.45 -61.33 33.63
C LYS A 74 -12.89 -59.92 34.03
N LEU A 75 -13.52 -59.77 35.19
CA LEU A 75 -13.86 -58.45 35.74
C LEU A 75 -12.60 -57.65 36.08
N ARG A 76 -11.57 -58.28 36.64
CA ARG A 76 -10.28 -57.65 36.93
C ARG A 76 -9.61 -57.16 35.65
N GLU A 77 -9.57 -57.99 34.61
CA GLU A 77 -9.02 -57.64 33.30
C GLU A 77 -9.78 -56.44 32.70
N ALA A 78 -11.11 -56.45 32.72
CA ALA A 78 -11.93 -55.34 32.23
C ALA A 78 -11.67 -54.04 33.01
N MET A 79 -11.57 -54.11 34.34
CA MET A 79 -11.28 -52.93 35.17
C MET A 79 -9.86 -52.40 34.95
N GLN A 80 -8.87 -53.27 34.74
CA GLN A 80 -7.52 -52.86 34.38
C GLN A 80 -7.50 -52.09 33.05
N VAL A 81 -8.24 -52.55 32.05
CA VAL A 81 -8.41 -51.81 30.79
C VAL A 81 -9.05 -50.45 31.02
N ILE A 82 -10.12 -50.37 31.83
CA ILE A 82 -10.79 -49.10 32.14
C ILE A 82 -9.85 -48.12 32.84
N VAL A 83 -9.05 -48.57 33.81
CA VAL A 83 -8.08 -47.74 34.54
C VAL A 83 -6.99 -47.24 33.60
N ALA A 84 -6.46 -48.12 32.73
CA ALA A 84 -5.45 -47.75 31.74
C ALA A 84 -6.00 -46.71 30.75
N THR A 85 -7.19 -46.94 30.19
CA THR A 85 -7.84 -46.00 29.28
C THR A 85 -8.16 -44.66 29.96
N SER A 86 -8.62 -44.67 31.20
CA SER A 86 -8.91 -43.43 31.95
C SER A 86 -7.63 -42.61 32.21
N SER A 87 -6.53 -43.29 32.53
CA SER A 87 -5.22 -42.64 32.71
C SER A 87 -4.72 -42.03 31.39
N GLN A 88 -4.89 -42.76 30.28
CA GLN A 88 -4.55 -42.26 28.95
C GLN A 88 -5.41 -41.05 28.55
N ILE A 89 -6.71 -41.07 28.82
CA ILE A 89 -7.61 -39.94 28.58
C ILE A 89 -7.18 -38.71 29.41
N GLY A 90 -6.77 -38.91 30.67
CA GLY A 90 -6.24 -37.84 31.51
C GLY A 90 -5.01 -37.18 30.89
N SER A 91 -4.02 -37.99 30.51
CA SER A 91 -2.80 -37.51 29.84
C SER A 91 -3.11 -36.76 28.54
N SER A 92 -3.98 -37.31 27.68
CA SER A 92 -4.36 -36.64 26.43
C SER A 92 -5.13 -35.33 26.66
N SER A 93 -5.92 -35.25 27.74
CA SER A 93 -6.64 -34.02 28.09
C SER A 93 -5.68 -32.91 28.54
N GLU A 94 -4.62 -33.26 29.28
CA GLU A 94 -3.56 -32.31 29.66
C GLU A 94 -2.78 -31.81 28.44
N GLU A 95 -2.45 -32.70 27.50
CA GLU A 95 -1.81 -32.32 26.23
C GLU A 95 -2.69 -31.38 25.40
N ILE A 96 -3.99 -31.68 25.29
CA ILE A 96 -4.96 -30.82 24.58
C ILE A 96 -5.07 -29.46 25.28
N ALA A 97 -5.09 -29.41 26.61
CA ALA A 97 -5.12 -28.15 27.35
C ALA A 97 -3.87 -27.31 27.09
N GLY A 98 -2.68 -27.92 27.10
CA GLY A 98 -1.43 -27.24 26.76
C GLY A 98 -1.39 -26.72 25.32
N ALA A 99 -1.83 -27.55 24.36
CA ALA A 99 -1.92 -27.15 22.95
C ALA A 99 -2.93 -26.03 22.72
N SER A 100 -4.03 -26.01 23.48
CA SER A 100 -5.05 -24.96 23.41
C SER A 100 -4.54 -23.63 23.98
N ASP A 101 -3.76 -23.65 25.06
CA ASP A 101 -3.12 -22.43 25.60
C ASP A 101 -2.10 -21.84 24.61
N ASP A 102 -1.26 -22.68 23.99
CA ASP A 102 -0.33 -22.24 22.94
C ASP A 102 -1.06 -21.63 21.74
N LEU A 103 -2.13 -22.29 21.27
CA LEU A 103 -2.94 -21.79 20.17
C LEU A 103 -3.61 -20.45 20.52
N SER A 104 -4.08 -20.29 21.76
CA SER A 104 -4.66 -19.03 22.23
C SER A 104 -3.62 -17.91 22.20
N ARG A 105 -2.43 -18.13 22.78
CA ARG A 105 -1.33 -17.15 22.78
C ARG A 105 -0.88 -16.78 21.37
N ARG A 106 -0.78 -17.75 20.47
CA ARG A 106 -0.43 -17.51 19.06
C ARG A 106 -1.52 -16.73 18.34
N THR A 107 -2.79 -16.99 18.65
CA THR A 107 -3.93 -16.25 18.10
C THR A 107 -3.93 -14.80 18.57
N GLU A 108 -3.66 -14.55 19.85
CA GLU A 108 -3.48 -13.21 20.42
C GLU A 108 -2.32 -12.46 19.76
N GLN A 109 -1.18 -13.12 19.58
CA GLN A 109 -0.02 -12.53 18.92
C GLN A 109 -0.31 -12.21 17.44
N GLN A 110 -1.02 -13.10 16.73
CA GLN A 110 -1.47 -12.83 15.36
C GLN A 110 -2.46 -11.67 15.28
N ALA A 111 -3.38 -11.55 16.24
CA ALA A 111 -4.30 -10.42 16.32
C ALA A 111 -3.53 -9.09 16.52
N ALA A 112 -2.54 -9.06 17.41
CA ALA A 112 -1.68 -7.90 17.61
C ALA A 112 -0.90 -7.52 16.33
N SER A 113 -0.31 -8.51 15.64
CA SER A 113 0.37 -8.25 14.35
C SER A 113 -0.59 -7.75 13.25
N LEU A 114 -1.85 -8.19 13.27
CA LEU A 114 -2.88 -7.69 12.35
C LEU A 114 -3.27 -6.24 12.68
N GLU A 115 -3.36 -5.86 13.95
CA GLU A 115 -3.59 -4.48 14.36
C GLU A 115 -2.46 -3.55 13.93
N GLU A 116 -1.20 -3.95 14.13
CA GLU A 116 -0.03 -3.20 13.65
C GLU A 116 -0.03 -3.08 12.11
N THR A 117 -0.38 -4.15 11.40
CA THR A 117 -0.48 -4.14 9.94
C THR A 117 -1.59 -3.19 9.47
N ALA A 118 -2.73 -3.17 10.16
CA ALA A 118 -3.82 -2.25 9.85
C ALA A 118 -3.42 -0.78 10.07
N ALA A 119 -2.73 -0.49 11.18
CA ALA A 119 -2.22 0.85 11.45
C ALA A 119 -1.20 1.32 10.39
N ALA A 120 -0.29 0.42 9.98
CA ALA A 120 0.67 0.71 8.91
C ALA A 120 -0.03 0.95 7.55
N LEU A 121 -1.11 0.21 7.26
CA LEU A 121 -1.93 0.42 6.07
C LEU A 121 -2.65 1.77 6.07
N ASP A 122 -3.12 2.24 7.24
CA ASP A 122 -3.70 3.57 7.38
C ASP A 122 -2.66 4.68 7.11
N GLU A 123 -1.44 4.52 7.62
CA GLU A 123 -0.34 5.46 7.36
C GLU A 123 0.06 5.49 5.87
N ILE A 124 0.15 4.32 5.23
CA ILE A 124 0.38 4.21 3.79
C ILE A 124 -0.76 4.90 3.02
N THR A 125 -2.01 4.66 3.41
CA THR A 125 -3.18 5.27 2.76
C THR A 125 -3.16 6.80 2.88
N ALA A 126 -2.80 7.32 4.05
CA ALA A 126 -2.64 8.75 4.27
C ALA A 126 -1.51 9.34 3.40
N THR A 127 -0.38 8.63 3.30
CA THR A 127 0.77 9.05 2.46
C THR A 127 0.43 9.04 0.97
N VAL A 128 -0.30 8.03 0.50
CA VAL A 128 -0.79 7.94 -0.88
C VAL A 128 -1.77 9.07 -1.17
N LYS A 129 -2.69 9.38 -0.25
CA LYS A 129 -3.63 10.50 -0.39
C LYS A 129 -2.88 11.84 -0.50
N LYS A 130 -1.91 12.08 0.40
CA LYS A 130 -1.08 13.30 0.38
C LYS A 130 -0.27 13.42 -0.92
N SER A 131 0.25 12.30 -1.42
CA SER A 131 0.99 12.26 -2.70
C SER A 131 0.07 12.61 -3.88
N ALA A 132 -1.17 12.11 -3.88
CA ALA A 132 -2.15 12.43 -4.91
C ALA A 132 -2.58 13.90 -4.87
N GLU A 133 -2.78 14.47 -3.68
CA GLU A 133 -3.04 15.91 -3.49
C GLU A 133 -1.85 16.75 -3.99
N GLY A 134 -0.62 16.37 -3.63
CA GLY A 134 0.60 17.03 -4.10
C GLY A 134 0.75 17.00 -5.62
N ALA A 135 0.47 15.85 -6.27
CA ALA A 135 0.48 15.74 -7.72
C ALA A 135 -0.60 16.61 -8.38
N SER A 136 -1.79 16.71 -7.79
CA SER A 136 -2.86 17.59 -8.26
C SER A 136 -2.46 19.07 -8.15
N HIS A 137 -1.84 19.46 -7.04
CA HIS A 137 -1.34 20.82 -6.85
C HIS A 137 -0.22 21.16 -7.84
N ALA A 138 0.77 20.26 -8.00
CA ALA A 138 1.84 20.43 -8.98
C ALA A 138 1.29 20.63 -10.40
N ARG A 139 0.24 19.88 -10.78
CA ARG A 139 -0.42 20.07 -12.07
C ARG A 139 -1.05 21.46 -12.21
N ALA A 140 -1.72 21.96 -11.18
CA ALA A 140 -2.29 23.31 -11.22
C ALA A 140 -1.21 24.40 -11.39
N VAL A 141 -0.06 24.23 -10.72
CA VAL A 141 1.10 25.13 -10.87
C VAL A 141 1.66 25.07 -12.28
N VAL A 142 1.84 23.85 -12.83
CA VAL A 142 2.33 23.65 -14.20
C VAL A 142 1.39 24.27 -15.24
N GLN A 143 0.08 24.12 -15.08
CA GLN A 143 -0.90 24.76 -15.97
C GLN A 143 -0.83 26.28 -15.90
N THR A 144 -0.69 26.85 -14.70
CA THR A 144 -0.51 28.29 -14.52
C THR A 144 0.77 28.79 -15.18
N ALA A 145 1.88 28.06 -15.01
CA ALA A 145 3.16 28.37 -15.65
C ALA A 145 3.08 28.28 -17.17
N LYS A 146 2.35 27.29 -17.72
CA LYS A 146 2.10 27.15 -19.16
C LYS A 146 1.37 28.36 -19.73
N THR A 147 0.28 28.79 -19.08
CA THR A 147 -0.46 29.99 -19.49
C THR A 147 0.44 31.23 -19.43
N GLY A 148 1.16 31.43 -18.32
CA GLY A 148 2.06 32.58 -18.20
C GLY A 148 3.19 32.61 -19.23
N ALA A 149 3.73 31.45 -19.60
CA ALA A 149 4.74 31.33 -20.65
C ALA A 149 4.16 31.61 -22.05
N ALA A 150 2.94 31.15 -22.33
CA ALA A 150 2.24 31.43 -23.59
C ALA A 150 1.95 32.93 -23.74
N ASP A 151 1.41 33.57 -22.70
CA ASP A 151 1.15 35.00 -22.66
C ASP A 151 2.44 35.82 -22.81
N GLY A 152 3.52 35.40 -22.13
CA GLY A 152 4.85 35.99 -22.28
C GLY A 152 5.38 35.90 -23.72
N GLY A 153 5.14 34.78 -24.38
CA GLY A 153 5.46 34.59 -25.80
C GLY A 153 4.71 35.56 -26.72
N ASP A 154 3.43 35.82 -26.45
CA ASP A 154 2.64 36.81 -27.19
C ASP A 154 3.16 38.24 -27.00
N ILE A 155 3.51 38.62 -25.76
CA ILE A 155 4.09 39.93 -25.46
C ILE A 155 5.41 40.12 -26.20
N VAL A 156 6.28 39.11 -26.20
CA VAL A 156 7.56 39.17 -26.92
C VAL A 156 7.34 39.28 -28.43
N ARG A 157 6.39 38.53 -29.02
CA ARG A 157 6.03 38.66 -30.43
C ARG A 157 5.59 40.10 -30.78
N GLN A 158 4.75 40.70 -29.94
CA GLN A 158 4.33 42.08 -30.12
C GLN A 158 5.49 43.07 -30.00
N ALA A 159 6.41 42.86 -29.05
CA ALA A 159 7.59 43.71 -28.88
C ALA A 159 8.53 43.64 -30.09
N VAL A 160 8.74 42.46 -30.69
CA VAL A 160 9.53 42.32 -31.92
C VAL A 160 8.89 43.09 -33.08
N LEU A 161 7.57 42.99 -33.25
CA LEU A 161 6.85 43.73 -34.30
C LEU A 161 7.00 45.25 -34.11
N ALA A 162 6.82 45.75 -32.88
CA ALA A 162 6.96 47.17 -32.56
C ALA A 162 8.39 47.67 -32.83
N MET A 163 9.41 46.89 -32.46
CA MET A 163 10.81 47.25 -32.72
C MET A 163 11.15 47.23 -34.22
N GLY A 164 10.56 46.32 -35.00
CA GLY A 164 10.67 46.31 -36.46
C GLY A 164 10.07 47.56 -37.12
N GLU A 165 8.93 48.04 -36.62
CA GLU A 165 8.34 49.31 -37.09
C GLU A 165 9.23 50.51 -36.73
N ILE A 166 9.88 50.51 -35.56
CA ILE A 166 10.84 51.55 -35.17
C ILE A 166 12.08 51.54 -36.09
N GLU A 167 12.61 50.36 -36.42
CA GLU A 167 13.74 50.21 -37.35
C GLU A 167 13.40 50.76 -38.74
N LYS A 168 12.21 50.42 -39.25
CA LYS A 168 11.69 50.93 -40.52
C LYS A 168 11.53 52.46 -40.49
N SER A 169 10.95 53.01 -39.42
CA SER A 169 10.80 54.45 -39.25
C SER A 169 12.17 55.17 -39.20
N SER A 170 13.15 54.59 -38.49
CA SER A 170 14.50 55.13 -38.40
C SER A 170 15.20 55.16 -39.77
N THR A 171 14.99 54.12 -40.58
CA THR A 171 15.49 54.05 -41.96
C THR A 171 14.88 55.15 -42.84
N GLN A 172 13.56 55.35 -42.74
CA GLN A 172 12.86 56.42 -43.47
C GLN A 172 13.36 57.81 -43.05
N ILE A 173 13.54 58.05 -41.75
CA ILE A 173 14.11 59.30 -41.24
C ILE A 173 15.51 59.51 -41.81
N SER A 174 16.37 58.47 -41.82
CA SER A 174 17.71 58.58 -42.39
C SER A 174 17.70 58.95 -43.88
N GLN A 175 16.71 58.50 -44.66
CA GLN A 175 16.55 58.90 -46.07
C GLN A 175 16.15 60.38 -46.19
N ILE A 176 15.21 60.84 -45.36
CA ILE A 176 14.78 62.25 -45.33
C ILE A 176 15.95 63.17 -44.97
N ILE A 177 16.77 62.79 -43.98
CA ILE A 177 17.96 63.56 -43.62
C ILE A 177 18.97 63.62 -44.77
N GLY A 178 19.09 62.55 -45.57
CA GLY A 178 19.90 62.55 -46.79
C GLY A 178 19.41 63.58 -47.82
N VAL A 179 18.09 63.68 -48.03
CA VAL A 179 17.49 64.71 -48.91
C VAL A 179 17.71 66.12 -48.36
N ILE A 180 17.64 66.32 -47.04
CA ILE A 180 17.90 67.62 -46.41
C ILE A 180 19.35 68.06 -46.60
N ASP A 181 20.32 67.14 -46.46
CA ASP A 181 21.74 67.40 -46.72
C ASP A 181 21.96 67.79 -48.20
N GLU A 182 21.29 67.10 -49.13
CA GLU A 182 21.31 67.44 -50.56
C GLU A 182 20.73 68.84 -50.84
N ILE A 183 19.59 69.19 -50.22
CA ILE A 183 18.98 70.52 -50.34
C ILE A 183 19.91 71.60 -49.78
N ALA A 184 20.56 71.34 -48.64
CA ALA A 184 21.52 72.26 -48.04
C ALA A 184 22.73 72.47 -48.97
N PHE A 185 23.24 71.42 -49.59
CA PHE A 185 24.32 71.49 -50.56
C PHE A 185 23.93 72.30 -51.82
N GLN A 186 22.75 72.03 -52.39
CA GLN A 186 22.21 72.79 -53.53
C GLN A 186 22.03 74.27 -53.18
N THR A 187 21.52 74.57 -51.99
CA THR A 187 21.33 75.95 -51.49
C THR A 187 22.68 76.67 -51.33
N ASN A 188 23.70 75.97 -50.82
CA ASN A 188 25.06 76.50 -50.71
C ASN A 188 25.67 76.81 -52.09
N LEU A 189 25.44 75.96 -53.10
CA LEU A 189 25.88 76.23 -54.48
C LEU A 189 25.13 77.39 -55.14
N LEU A 190 23.82 77.48 -54.94
CA LEU A 190 22.99 78.62 -55.40
C LEU A 190 23.47 79.94 -54.79
N ALA A 191 23.73 79.95 -53.48
CA ALA A 191 24.24 81.10 -52.76
C ALA A 191 25.65 81.50 -53.24
N LEU A 192 26.52 80.53 -53.54
CA LEU A 192 27.83 80.79 -54.13
C LEU A 192 27.70 81.47 -55.50
N ASN A 193 26.85 80.94 -56.38
CA ASN A 193 26.60 81.51 -57.70
C ASN A 193 26.03 82.94 -57.60
N ALA A 194 25.09 83.18 -56.68
CA ALA A 194 24.54 84.51 -56.42
C ALA A 194 25.60 85.48 -55.87
N GLY A 195 26.50 85.02 -55.00
CA GLY A 195 27.62 85.82 -54.50
C GLY A 195 28.61 86.21 -55.59
N VAL A 196 28.90 85.30 -56.53
CA VAL A 196 29.76 85.57 -57.70
C VAL A 196 29.13 86.62 -58.61
N GLU A 197 27.83 86.50 -58.92
CA GLU A 197 27.13 87.46 -59.78
C GLU A 197 26.96 88.84 -59.09
N ALA A 198 26.76 88.85 -57.77
CA ALA A 198 26.74 90.08 -56.98
C ALA A 198 28.09 90.80 -56.98
N ALA A 199 29.21 90.07 -56.90
CA ALA A 199 30.55 90.64 -57.04
C ALA A 199 30.80 91.20 -58.45
N ARG A 200 30.22 90.56 -59.47
CA ARG A 200 30.28 91.00 -60.87
C ARG A 200 29.52 92.30 -61.13
N ALA A 201 28.44 92.54 -60.39
CA ALA A 201 27.63 93.76 -60.47
C ALA A 201 28.22 94.99 -59.74
N GLY A 202 29.37 94.85 -59.06
CA GLY A 202 30.11 95.96 -58.43
C GLY A 202 29.33 96.64 -57.29
N GLU A 203 29.33 97.98 -57.26
CA GLU A 203 28.66 98.78 -56.20
C GLU A 203 27.15 98.49 -56.08
N ALA A 204 26.47 98.20 -57.18
CA ALA A 204 25.03 97.89 -57.19
C ALA A 204 24.70 96.52 -56.56
N GLY A 205 25.68 95.60 -56.51
CA GLY A 205 25.52 94.24 -56.00
C GLY A 205 25.84 94.05 -54.52
N LYS A 206 26.34 95.07 -53.81
CA LYS A 206 26.80 94.95 -52.41
C LYS A 206 25.74 94.38 -51.46
N GLY A 207 24.49 94.83 -51.57
CA GLY A 207 23.38 94.31 -50.75
C GLY A 207 23.06 92.84 -51.04
N PHE A 208 23.10 92.43 -52.31
CA PHE A 208 22.90 91.04 -52.73
C PHE A 208 24.06 90.13 -52.30
N ALA A 209 25.29 90.64 -52.28
CA ALA A 209 26.45 89.89 -51.81
C ALA A 209 26.35 89.53 -50.32
N VAL A 210 25.83 90.43 -49.48
CA VAL A 210 25.59 90.17 -48.05
C VAL A 210 24.53 89.08 -47.86
N VAL A 211 23.40 89.19 -48.58
CA VAL A 211 22.34 88.16 -48.53
C VAL A 211 22.86 86.80 -49.00
N ALA A 212 23.63 86.76 -50.09
CA ALA A 212 24.22 85.53 -50.59
C ALA A 212 25.19 84.89 -49.57
N SER A 213 25.98 85.69 -48.85
CA SER A 213 26.85 85.20 -47.78
C SER A 213 26.05 84.63 -46.60
N GLU A 214 24.95 85.28 -46.21
CA GLU A 214 24.10 84.82 -45.09
C GLU A 214 23.35 83.53 -45.44
N VAL A 215 22.80 83.43 -46.66
CA VAL A 215 22.17 82.20 -47.17
C VAL A 215 23.18 81.05 -47.24
N ARG A 216 24.42 81.33 -47.64
CA ARG A 216 25.50 80.34 -47.66
C ARG A 216 25.84 79.85 -46.25
N ALA A 217 25.98 80.75 -45.29
CA ALA A 217 26.25 80.40 -43.89
C ALA A 217 25.10 79.57 -43.29
N LEU A 218 23.85 79.92 -43.60
CA LEU A 218 22.68 79.15 -43.19
C LEU A 218 22.66 77.75 -43.82
N ALA A 219 22.98 77.63 -45.11
CA ALA A 219 23.06 76.35 -45.80
C ALA A 219 24.15 75.43 -45.20
N GLN A 220 25.32 75.98 -44.85
CA GLN A 220 26.39 75.23 -44.17
C GLN A 220 25.96 74.75 -42.78
N ARG A 221 25.29 75.61 -41.99
CA ARG A 221 24.74 75.24 -40.67
C ARG A 221 23.67 74.14 -40.79
N SER A 222 22.82 74.21 -41.80
CA SER A 222 21.82 73.16 -42.07
C SER A 222 22.45 71.83 -42.43
N ALA A 223 23.51 71.83 -43.24
CA ALA A 223 24.25 70.61 -43.58
C ALA A 223 24.95 69.98 -42.36
N GLU A 224 25.55 70.81 -41.50
CA GLU A 224 26.17 70.35 -40.26
C GLU A 224 25.13 69.73 -39.29
N ALA A 225 23.99 70.40 -39.09
CA ALA A 225 22.89 69.87 -38.29
C ALA A 225 22.30 68.57 -38.88
N ALA A 226 22.15 68.49 -40.20
CA ALA A 226 21.70 67.27 -40.87
C ALA A 226 22.68 66.11 -40.63
N LYS A 227 23.99 66.37 -40.66
CA LYS A 227 25.02 65.36 -40.38
C LYS A 227 24.99 64.87 -38.94
N GLU A 228 24.78 65.76 -37.96
CA GLU A 228 24.62 65.39 -36.55
C GLU A 228 23.37 64.52 -36.33
N ILE A 229 22.21 64.91 -36.89
CA ILE A 229 20.98 64.12 -36.81
C ILE A 229 21.17 62.76 -37.46
N LYS A 230 21.83 62.69 -38.62
CA LYS A 230 22.16 61.42 -39.30
C LYS A 230 22.98 60.49 -38.40
N ALA A 231 23.97 61.03 -37.69
CA ALA A 231 24.77 60.26 -36.74
C ALA A 231 23.92 59.72 -35.58
N LEU A 232 23.04 60.54 -34.99
CA LEU A 232 22.14 60.11 -33.91
C LEU A 232 21.13 59.04 -34.37
N ILE A 233 20.55 59.19 -35.55
CA ILE A 233 19.63 58.21 -36.12
C ILE A 233 20.35 56.90 -36.45
N SER A 234 21.58 56.97 -36.98
CA SER A 234 22.39 55.77 -37.24
C SER A 234 22.72 55.02 -35.94
N ALA A 235 23.11 55.73 -34.88
CA ALA A 235 23.34 55.14 -33.57
C ALA A 235 22.06 54.51 -32.99
N SER A 236 20.93 55.21 -33.11
CA SER A 236 19.62 54.70 -32.67
C SER A 236 19.22 53.42 -33.43
N SER A 237 19.45 53.38 -34.74
CA SER A 237 19.21 52.18 -35.57
C SER A 237 20.05 50.99 -35.11
N THR A 238 21.33 51.20 -34.76
CA THR A 238 22.18 50.14 -34.21
C THR A 238 21.66 49.63 -32.86
N GLN A 239 21.22 50.54 -31.98
CA GLN A 239 20.64 50.18 -30.68
C GLN A 239 19.33 49.39 -30.83
N VAL A 240 18.44 49.80 -31.74
CA VAL A 240 17.19 49.09 -32.04
C VAL A 240 17.49 47.70 -32.60
N GLY A 241 18.43 47.57 -33.55
CA GLY A 241 18.84 46.26 -34.09
C GLY A 241 19.38 45.31 -33.02
N SER A 242 20.20 45.83 -32.08
CA SER A 242 20.65 45.05 -30.92
C SER A 242 19.49 44.65 -30.00
N GLY A 243 18.52 45.55 -29.78
CA GLY A 243 17.29 45.28 -29.03
C GLY A 243 16.45 44.17 -29.65
N VAL A 244 16.24 44.21 -30.98
CA VAL A 244 15.52 43.17 -31.72
C VAL A 244 16.19 41.81 -31.54
N GLN A 245 17.53 41.74 -31.63
CA GLN A 245 18.26 40.48 -31.40
C GLN A 245 18.08 39.94 -29.98
N LEU A 246 18.15 40.80 -28.96
CA LEU A 246 17.96 40.38 -27.56
C LEU A 246 16.55 39.87 -27.31
N VAL A 247 15.53 40.61 -27.77
CA VAL A 247 14.13 40.22 -27.65
C VAL A 247 13.84 38.92 -28.43
N GLY A 248 14.46 38.74 -29.60
CA GLY A 248 14.38 37.49 -30.37
C GLY A 248 14.96 36.29 -29.62
N LYS A 249 16.11 36.45 -28.95
CA LYS A 249 16.67 35.39 -28.08
C LYS A 249 15.75 35.09 -26.89
N THR A 250 15.13 36.10 -26.30
CA THR A 250 14.11 35.91 -25.24
C THR A 250 12.91 35.12 -25.76
N GLY A 251 12.46 35.38 -26.99
CA GLY A 251 11.40 34.62 -27.64
C GLY A 251 11.73 33.13 -27.79
N GLN A 252 12.92 32.82 -28.30
CA GLN A 252 13.40 31.43 -28.41
C GLN A 252 13.50 30.74 -27.04
N ALA A 253 13.98 31.45 -26.01
CA ALA A 253 14.04 30.92 -24.65
C ALA A 253 12.65 30.60 -24.08
N LEU A 254 11.64 31.45 -24.36
CA LEU A 254 10.26 31.20 -23.98
C LEU A 254 9.64 30.01 -24.73
N GLU A 255 9.92 29.85 -26.02
CA GLU A 255 9.47 28.68 -26.79
C GLU A 255 10.03 27.37 -26.23
N MET A 256 11.31 27.34 -25.88
CA MET A 256 11.92 26.20 -25.19
C MET A 256 11.29 25.94 -23.82
N LEU A 257 10.98 27.00 -23.07
CA LEU A 257 10.33 26.88 -21.76
C LEU A 257 8.92 26.29 -21.88
N VAL A 258 8.13 26.74 -22.86
CA VAL A 258 6.80 26.17 -23.12
C VAL A 258 6.90 24.67 -23.43
N ALA A 259 7.85 24.27 -24.28
CA ALA A 259 8.08 22.86 -24.60
C ALA A 259 8.47 22.02 -23.35
N GLN A 260 9.33 22.55 -22.48
CA GLN A 260 9.70 21.90 -21.22
C GLN A 260 8.52 21.78 -20.25
N VAL A 261 7.69 22.82 -20.15
CA VAL A 261 6.48 22.81 -19.30
C VAL A 261 5.47 21.77 -19.81
N ASP A 262 5.33 21.61 -21.13
CA ASP A 262 4.49 20.58 -21.74
C ASP A 262 5.00 19.16 -21.44
N GLU A 263 6.32 18.96 -21.46
CA GLU A 263 6.92 17.69 -21.06
C GLU A 263 6.62 17.37 -19.57
N ILE A 264 6.73 18.38 -18.70
CA ILE A 264 6.43 18.25 -17.27
C ILE A 264 4.93 17.93 -17.06
N ASP A 265 4.00 18.60 -17.76
CA ASP A 265 2.57 18.27 -17.67
C ASP A 265 2.29 16.83 -18.11
N GLY A 266 2.98 16.36 -19.16
CA GLY A 266 2.92 14.97 -19.61
C GLY A 266 3.42 13.98 -18.55
N LEU A 267 4.53 14.29 -17.85
CA LEU A 267 5.08 13.47 -16.76
C LEU A 267 4.13 13.42 -15.55
N VAL A 268 3.60 14.58 -15.14
CA VAL A 268 2.65 14.67 -14.02
C VAL A 268 1.33 13.96 -14.37
N GLY A 269 0.88 14.04 -15.62
CA GLY A 269 -0.29 13.33 -16.13
C GLY A 269 -0.14 11.81 -16.09
N ARG A 270 1.07 11.27 -16.35
CA ARG A 270 1.38 9.84 -16.27
C ARG A 270 1.47 9.31 -14.83
N SER A 271 1.91 10.14 -13.88
CA SER A 271 2.00 9.79 -12.45
C SER A 271 0.63 9.69 -11.74
N ARG A 272 -0.48 9.97 -12.43
CA ARG A 272 -1.81 9.77 -11.86
C ARG A 272 -2.10 8.26 -11.74
N PRO A 273 -2.23 7.71 -10.52
CA PRO A 273 -2.76 6.36 -10.38
C PRO A 273 -4.19 6.37 -10.96
N ARG A 274 -4.46 5.46 -11.91
CA ARG A 274 -5.86 5.20 -12.32
C ARG A 274 -6.65 4.94 -11.04
N PRO A 275 -7.75 5.67 -10.77
CA PRO A 275 -8.59 5.36 -9.63
C PRO A 275 -9.15 3.95 -9.87
N ARG A 276 -8.53 2.94 -9.26
CA ARG A 276 -9.08 1.60 -9.17
C ARG A 276 -10.24 1.73 -8.21
N ASN A 277 -11.42 1.95 -8.78
CA ASN A 277 -12.69 1.86 -8.10
C ASN A 277 -12.86 0.40 -7.61
N ARG A 278 -12.27 0.09 -6.44
CA ARG A 278 -12.24 -1.26 -5.83
C ARG A 278 -13.18 -1.36 -4.63
N LEU A 279 -14.21 -0.51 -4.59
CA LEU A 279 -15.18 -0.41 -3.49
C LEU A 279 -16.52 -1.13 -3.75
N SER A 280 -16.68 -1.89 -4.83
CA SER A 280 -17.92 -2.64 -5.09
C SER A 280 -17.89 -4.13 -4.72
N ALA A 281 -16.79 -4.64 -4.16
CA ALA A 281 -16.63 -6.09 -3.91
C ALA A 281 -16.71 -6.53 -2.42
N SER A 282 -16.65 -5.63 -1.43
CA SER A 282 -16.66 -6.03 0.00
C SER A 282 -18.03 -5.97 0.68
N THR A 283 -19.08 -5.44 0.04
CA THR A 283 -20.44 -5.37 0.63
C THR A 283 -21.33 -6.57 0.31
N ARG A 284 -20.79 -7.68 -0.23
CA ARG A 284 -21.55 -8.92 -0.52
C ARG A 284 -21.29 -10.11 0.40
N SER A 285 -20.62 -9.93 1.54
CA SER A 285 -20.41 -11.01 2.52
C SER A 285 -20.97 -10.66 3.90
N THR A 286 -22.28 -10.50 4.02
CA THR A 286 -22.98 -10.77 5.28
C THR A 286 -23.49 -12.21 5.24
N PRO A 287 -22.97 -13.15 6.05
CA PRO A 287 -23.60 -14.45 6.21
C PRO A 287 -24.85 -14.27 7.07
N ARG A 288 -26.02 -14.47 6.48
CA ARG A 288 -27.28 -14.59 7.23
C ARG A 288 -27.25 -15.93 7.98
N SER A 289 -26.78 -15.90 9.21
CA SER A 289 -27.08 -16.91 10.22
C SER A 289 -28.52 -16.73 10.68
N THR A 290 -29.41 -17.67 10.36
CA THR A 290 -30.57 -18.09 11.18
C THR A 290 -31.42 -19.11 10.41
N ARG A 291 -31.22 -20.40 10.73
CA ARG A 291 -32.28 -21.41 10.88
C ARG A 291 -31.65 -22.80 11.04
N TRP A 292 -31.43 -23.18 12.29
CA TRP A 292 -31.52 -24.57 12.72
C TRP A 292 -32.47 -24.61 13.91
N THR A 293 -33.74 -24.90 13.62
CA THR A 293 -34.75 -25.37 14.58
C THR A 293 -35.60 -26.39 13.85
N ARG A 294 -35.21 -27.66 13.94
CA ARG A 294 -36.04 -28.85 14.13
C ARG A 294 -35.15 -30.08 14.24
#